data_AF-A0A0Q8F429-F1
#
_entry.id   AF-A0A0Q8F429-F1
#
_cell.length_a   1.000
_cell.length_b   1.000
_cell.length_c   1.000
_cell.angle_alpha   90.00
_cell.angle_beta   90.00
_cell.angle_gamma   90.00
#
_symmetry.space_group_name_H-M   'P 1'
#
loop_
_entity.id
_entity.type
_entity.pdbx_description
1 polymer ?
#
loop_
_entity_poly.entity_id
_entity_poly.type
_entity_poly.pdbx_seq_one_letter_code
_entity_poly.pdbx_strand_id
1 'polypeptide(L)'
;MSMPFARLFLLLMAVMSVLPARSGDVPEKPLVIAHRGDSAHLPEHTLAAYARAIDAGADYIEPDLVATRDGVLVARHENEIGGTTDVAQRPAFAARKRRQVIDGEVFDGWFTEDFTLAELKTLRARERLPELRGTAHDGRYGIATLDEIIALVADHAARSGRTLGLIPELKHPSHFQRIGLPMEERLLDTLAAHAYTRAAPVVIQSFEQANLRALRARLGPSQRNIRLLQLLGPADAQPGDALAAGKPTRYADLMTAAGLQDIAGYAEIIGPWTRLLIPVAEDGTWEAPTALMADARTVGLQVWPYTFRPENHFLPAALREGDDPRTRSEAGSLAEIRTHLALGIGGFFTDDPALGRRAVDAR
;
A
#
# COMPACT_ATOMS: atom_id res chain seq x y z
N MET A 1 71.56 -15.61 -29.97
CA MET A 1 70.57 -14.90 -30.81
C MET A 1 69.20 -15.37 -30.38
N SER A 2 68.45 -14.46 -29.79
CA SER A 2 67.25 -14.70 -28.98
C SER A 2 66.00 -14.86 -29.84
N MET A 3 65.16 -15.86 -29.55
CA MET A 3 63.75 -15.90 -29.96
C MET A 3 62.88 -15.92 -28.69
N PRO A 4 61.90 -14.99 -28.56
CA PRO A 4 61.15 -14.85 -27.32
C PRO A 4 59.95 -15.80 -27.26
N PHE A 5 59.72 -16.30 -26.04
CA PHE A 5 58.53 -17.03 -25.59
C PHE A 5 57.26 -16.19 -25.81
N ALA A 6 56.26 -16.80 -26.45
CA ALA A 6 54.90 -16.27 -26.49
C ALA A 6 54.27 -16.35 -25.09
N ARG A 7 53.91 -15.19 -24.52
CA ARG A 7 53.09 -15.10 -23.30
C ARG A 7 51.62 -15.21 -23.69
N LEU A 8 51.01 -16.34 -23.36
CA LEU A 8 49.56 -16.52 -23.36
C LEU A 8 48.98 -15.81 -22.13
N PHE A 9 48.37 -14.64 -22.33
CA PHE A 9 47.57 -13.97 -21.31
C PHE A 9 46.18 -14.61 -21.31
N LEU A 10 45.88 -15.46 -20.32
CA LEU A 10 44.50 -15.87 -20.02
C LEU A 10 43.81 -14.70 -19.30
N LEU A 11 42.93 -14.00 -20.00
CA LEU A 11 42.01 -13.04 -19.40
C LEU A 11 40.87 -13.82 -18.75
N LEU A 12 40.91 -13.99 -17.43
CA LEU A 12 39.81 -14.57 -16.66
C LEU A 12 38.68 -13.53 -16.57
N MET A 13 37.77 -13.51 -17.56
CA MET A 13 36.50 -12.79 -17.41
C MET A 13 35.64 -13.54 -16.39
N ALA A 14 35.58 -13.00 -15.17
CA ALA A 14 34.56 -13.40 -14.20
C ALA A 14 33.20 -12.95 -14.74
N VAL A 15 32.51 -13.86 -15.42
CA VAL A 15 31.07 -13.73 -15.67
C VAL A 15 30.39 -13.90 -14.31
N MET A 16 30.11 -12.80 -13.60
CA MET A 16 29.10 -12.84 -12.55
C MET A 16 27.78 -13.11 -13.23
N SER A 17 27.38 -14.38 -13.24
CA SER A 17 26.02 -14.79 -13.52
C SER A 17 25.11 -14.13 -12.48
N VAL A 18 24.43 -13.05 -12.88
CA VAL A 18 23.27 -12.55 -12.16
C VAL A 18 22.19 -13.60 -12.32
N LEU A 19 22.10 -14.51 -11.36
CA LEU A 19 20.96 -15.41 -11.24
C LEU A 19 19.72 -14.54 -11.00
N PRO A 20 18.58 -14.82 -11.65
CA PRO A 20 17.33 -14.14 -11.33
C PRO A 20 17.01 -14.43 -9.86
N ALA A 21 16.67 -13.38 -9.11
CA ALA A 21 16.14 -13.53 -7.75
C ALA A 21 14.99 -14.54 -7.78
N ARG A 22 15.05 -15.57 -6.94
CA ARG A 22 13.93 -16.48 -6.78
C ARG A 22 12.78 -15.68 -6.18
N SER A 23 11.59 -15.82 -6.75
CA SER A 23 10.35 -15.37 -6.12
C SER A 23 10.26 -16.04 -4.74
N GLY A 24 10.50 -15.27 -3.67
CA GLY A 24 10.52 -15.78 -2.30
C GLY A 24 11.59 -15.17 -1.39
N ASP A 25 12.59 -14.46 -1.92
CA ASP A 25 13.61 -13.86 -1.07
C ASP A 25 13.00 -12.70 -0.24
N VAL A 26 12.95 -12.89 1.07
CA VAL A 26 12.65 -11.84 2.04
C VAL A 26 13.77 -10.79 1.90
N PRO A 27 13.45 -9.49 1.76
CA PRO A 27 14.47 -8.44 1.71
C PRO A 27 15.47 -8.59 2.87
N GLU A 28 16.76 -8.40 2.59
CA GLU A 28 17.84 -8.50 3.60
C GLU A 28 17.58 -7.57 4.81
N LYS A 29 16.87 -6.46 4.57
CA LYS A 29 16.25 -5.62 5.59
C LYS A 29 14.76 -5.43 5.30
N PRO A 30 13.87 -5.57 6.30
CA PRO A 30 12.44 -5.30 6.13
C PRO A 30 12.18 -3.90 5.58
N LEU A 31 11.27 -3.81 4.61
CA LEU A 31 10.92 -2.56 3.92
C LEU A 31 9.95 -1.70 4.74
N VAL A 32 10.22 -0.39 4.83
CA VAL A 32 9.29 0.59 5.43
C VAL A 32 8.38 1.13 4.34
N ILE A 33 7.09 0.84 4.43
CA ILE A 33 6.08 1.29 3.46
C ILE A 33 5.27 2.41 4.09
N ALA A 34 5.29 3.59 3.46
CA ALA A 34 4.56 4.75 3.94
C ALA A 34 3.10 4.68 3.52
N HIS A 35 2.26 4.21 4.44
CA HIS A 35 0.83 4.04 4.24
C HIS A 35 0.17 5.41 4.06
N ARG A 36 -0.23 5.69 2.82
CA ARG A 36 -0.80 6.98 2.39
C ARG A 36 0.13 8.18 2.58
N GLY A 37 1.45 7.93 2.65
CA GLY A 37 2.49 8.90 3.02
C GLY A 37 2.77 8.92 4.53
N ASP A 38 3.30 10.04 5.05
CA ASP A 38 3.42 10.26 6.49
C ASP A 38 2.08 10.75 7.06
N SER A 39 1.10 9.86 6.98
CA SER A 39 -0.31 10.14 7.30
C SER A 39 -0.54 10.36 8.80
N ALA A 40 0.41 9.99 9.65
CA ALA A 40 0.37 10.30 11.08
C ALA A 40 0.61 11.79 11.38
N HIS A 41 1.12 12.56 10.41
CA HIS A 41 1.47 13.98 10.61
C HIS A 41 0.80 14.92 9.61
N LEU A 42 0.46 14.45 8.42
CA LEU A 42 -0.15 15.25 7.35
C LEU A 42 -1.38 14.53 6.80
N PRO A 43 -2.35 15.27 6.24
CA PRO A 43 -3.51 14.66 5.58
C PRO A 43 -3.05 13.64 4.54
N GLU A 44 -3.63 12.44 4.64
CA GLU A 44 -3.30 11.29 3.81
C GLU A 44 -3.43 11.58 2.31
N HIS A 45 -2.65 10.86 1.50
CA HIS A 45 -2.64 10.97 0.04
C HIS A 45 -2.48 12.39 -0.50
N THR A 46 -1.56 13.14 0.11
CA THR A 46 -1.10 14.43 -0.41
C THR A 46 0.35 14.30 -0.86
N LEU A 47 0.75 15.07 -1.88
CA LEU A 47 2.16 15.11 -2.30
C LEU A 47 3.09 15.49 -1.15
N ALA A 48 2.61 16.33 -0.21
CA ALA A 48 3.36 16.70 0.98
C ALA A 48 3.55 15.52 1.96
N ALA A 49 2.52 14.71 2.20
CA ALA A 49 2.64 13.51 3.03
C ALA A 49 3.61 12.50 2.40
N TYR A 50 3.58 12.33 1.07
CA TYR A 50 4.51 11.45 0.36
C TYR A 50 5.96 11.96 0.40
N ALA A 51 6.19 13.25 0.16
CA ALA A 51 7.53 13.83 0.22
C ALA A 51 8.13 13.67 1.63
N ARG A 52 7.35 14.00 2.67
CA ARG A 52 7.77 13.84 4.07
C ARG A 52 8.09 12.37 4.42
N ALA A 53 7.31 11.42 3.91
CA ALA A 53 7.59 10.00 4.09
C ALA A 53 8.92 9.56 3.48
N ILE A 54 9.24 10.05 2.28
CA ILE A 54 10.51 9.75 1.60
C ILE A 54 11.69 10.29 2.43
N ASP A 55 11.57 11.53 2.90
CA ASP A 55 12.57 12.19 3.76
C ASP A 55 12.74 11.46 5.10
N ALA A 56 11.65 10.92 5.64
CA ALA A 56 11.64 10.10 6.86
C ALA A 56 12.23 8.69 6.68
N GLY A 57 12.61 8.32 5.44
CA GLY A 57 13.28 7.06 5.16
C GLY A 57 12.36 5.92 4.73
N ALA A 58 11.15 6.20 4.22
CA ALA A 58 10.33 5.18 3.57
C ALA A 58 11.03 4.58 2.35
N ASP A 59 10.87 3.29 2.13
CA ASP A 59 11.35 2.56 0.95
C ASP A 59 10.31 2.55 -0.18
N TYR A 60 9.03 2.59 0.19
CA TYR A 60 7.90 2.61 -0.73
C TYR A 60 6.88 3.69 -0.35
N ILE A 61 6.25 4.26 -1.38
CA ILE A 61 5.08 5.12 -1.25
C ILE A 61 3.83 4.37 -1.69
N GLU A 62 2.81 4.38 -0.84
CA GLU A 62 1.55 3.66 -1.05
C GLU A 62 0.44 4.68 -1.35
N PRO A 63 -0.03 4.75 -2.62
CA PRO A 63 -1.26 5.46 -2.96
C PRO A 63 -2.44 4.52 -3.16
N ASP A 64 -3.55 4.81 -2.49
CA ASP A 64 -4.86 4.25 -2.78
C ASP A 64 -5.48 4.94 -3.99
N LEU A 65 -5.89 4.21 -5.03
CA LEU A 65 -6.35 4.77 -6.29
C LEU A 65 -7.83 4.52 -6.53
N VAL A 66 -8.51 5.62 -6.88
CA VAL A 66 -9.89 5.66 -7.36
C VAL A 66 -9.96 6.45 -8.68
N ALA A 67 -10.97 6.20 -9.50
CA ALA A 67 -11.13 6.88 -10.78
C ALA A 67 -12.02 8.14 -10.67
N THR A 68 -11.66 9.17 -11.43
CA THR A 68 -12.52 10.31 -11.73
C THR A 68 -13.51 9.98 -12.85
N ARG A 69 -14.51 10.85 -13.08
CA ARG A 69 -15.48 10.75 -14.19
C ARG A 69 -14.82 10.68 -15.56
N ASP A 70 -13.74 11.45 -15.75
CA ASP A 70 -12.91 11.48 -16.95
C ASP A 70 -11.80 10.41 -16.95
N GLY A 71 -11.83 9.49 -15.99
CA GLY A 71 -11.02 8.28 -15.98
C GLY A 71 -9.56 8.48 -15.58
N VAL A 72 -9.25 9.54 -14.84
CA VAL A 72 -7.92 9.77 -14.25
C VAL A 72 -7.86 9.06 -12.89
N LEU A 73 -6.71 8.43 -12.58
CA LEU A 73 -6.48 7.84 -11.26
C LEU A 73 -5.97 8.90 -10.29
N VAL A 74 -6.74 9.13 -9.22
CA VAL A 74 -6.40 10.05 -8.12
C VAL A 74 -6.21 9.27 -6.82
N ALA A 75 -5.33 9.77 -5.97
CA ALA A 75 -5.02 9.11 -4.72
C ALA A 75 -6.05 9.44 -3.64
N ARG A 76 -6.91 8.50 -3.25
CA ARG A 76 -7.85 8.58 -2.13
C ARG A 76 -8.18 7.17 -1.62
N HIS A 77 -8.24 7.02 -0.29
CA HIS A 77 -8.56 5.74 0.32
C HIS A 77 -9.98 5.25 0.00
N GLU A 78 -10.93 6.17 -0.14
CA GLU A 78 -12.30 5.89 -0.54
C GLU A 78 -12.66 6.79 -1.72
N ASN A 79 -13.58 6.34 -2.58
CA ASN A 79 -14.13 7.21 -3.61
C ASN A 79 -15.17 8.19 -3.04
N GLU A 80 -15.75 7.91 -1.87
CA GLU A 80 -16.48 8.93 -1.09
C GLU A 80 -15.48 9.93 -0.48
N ILE A 81 -15.65 11.23 -0.78
CA ILE A 81 -14.68 12.29 -0.45
C ILE A 81 -15.20 13.36 0.51
N GLY A 82 -16.38 13.18 1.10
CA GLY A 82 -17.01 14.13 2.02
C GLY A 82 -16.23 14.29 3.33
N GLY A 83 -15.62 13.21 3.82
CA GLY A 83 -14.82 13.21 5.04
C GLY A 83 -13.38 13.71 4.86
N THR A 84 -12.79 13.51 3.68
CA THR A 84 -11.35 13.73 3.43
C THR A 84 -11.05 14.92 2.53
N THR A 85 -12.08 15.69 2.16
CA THR A 85 -11.95 16.93 1.39
C THR A 85 -12.90 18.01 1.89
N ASP A 86 -12.72 19.24 1.37
CA ASP A 86 -13.61 20.36 1.62
C ASP A 86 -14.86 20.39 0.71
N VAL A 87 -15.19 19.29 -0.02
CA VAL A 87 -16.30 19.25 -0.99
C VAL A 87 -17.65 19.66 -0.39
N ALA A 88 -17.92 19.28 0.85
CA ALA A 88 -19.15 19.63 1.56
C ALA A 88 -19.29 21.15 1.80
N GLN A 89 -18.18 21.89 1.77
CA GLN A 89 -18.13 23.34 1.92
C GLN A 89 -18.16 24.08 0.58
N ARG A 90 -18.30 23.37 -0.56
CA ARG A 90 -18.35 23.96 -1.90
C ARG A 90 -19.80 24.04 -2.40
N PRO A 91 -20.44 25.23 -2.41
CA PRO A 91 -21.83 25.36 -2.85
C PRO A 91 -22.08 24.85 -4.28
N ALA A 92 -21.09 25.01 -5.17
CA ALA A 92 -21.14 24.53 -6.54
C ALA A 92 -21.30 23.00 -6.68
N PHE A 93 -20.95 22.25 -5.63
CA PHE A 93 -21.01 20.79 -5.60
C PHE A 93 -22.09 20.24 -4.68
N ALA A 94 -22.86 21.08 -3.98
CA ALA A 94 -23.87 20.63 -3.02
C ALA A 94 -24.89 19.65 -3.65
N ALA A 95 -25.33 19.91 -4.88
CA ALA A 95 -26.28 19.06 -5.60
C ALA A 95 -25.71 17.72 -6.08
N ARG A 96 -24.40 17.48 -5.95
CA ARG A 96 -23.76 16.20 -6.30
C ARG A 96 -23.77 15.19 -5.16
N LYS A 97 -24.21 15.59 -3.96
CA LYS A 97 -24.34 14.65 -2.85
C LYS A 97 -25.41 13.62 -3.20
N ARG A 98 -25.08 12.34 -3.07
CA ARG A 98 -26.03 11.25 -3.32
C ARG A 98 -25.75 10.04 -2.44
N ARG A 99 -26.71 9.12 -2.42
CA ARG A 99 -26.57 7.81 -1.79
C ARG A 99 -26.09 6.80 -2.84
N GLN A 100 -25.14 5.94 -2.47
CA GLN A 100 -24.61 4.88 -3.32
C GLN A 100 -24.33 3.63 -2.49
N VAL A 101 -24.44 2.46 -3.12
CA VAL A 101 -23.98 1.20 -2.53
C VAL A 101 -22.65 0.82 -3.18
N ILE A 102 -21.64 0.57 -2.35
CA ILE A 102 -20.30 0.12 -2.75
C ILE A 102 -19.97 -1.06 -1.84
N ASP A 103 -19.64 -2.20 -2.44
CA ASP A 103 -19.29 -3.44 -1.72
C ASP A 103 -20.30 -3.85 -0.63
N GLY A 104 -21.60 -3.63 -0.91
CA GLY A 104 -22.69 -3.96 0.01
C GLY A 104 -22.96 -2.91 1.09
N GLU A 105 -22.09 -1.92 1.23
CA GLU A 105 -22.24 -0.83 2.19
C GLU A 105 -22.87 0.40 1.55
N VAL A 106 -23.62 1.14 2.36
CA VAL A 106 -24.31 2.35 1.93
C VAL A 106 -23.49 3.57 2.31
N PHE A 107 -23.15 4.38 1.31
CA PHE A 107 -22.53 5.68 1.48
C PHE A 107 -23.51 6.80 1.11
N ASP A 108 -23.47 7.90 1.84
CA ASP A 108 -24.21 9.14 1.52
C ASP A 108 -23.23 10.32 1.51
N GLY A 109 -22.87 10.77 0.31
CA GLY A 109 -21.70 11.62 0.15
C GLY A 109 -21.45 12.07 -1.29
N TRP A 110 -20.20 12.44 -1.56
CA TRP A 110 -19.73 12.87 -2.88
C TRP A 110 -18.71 11.87 -3.39
N PHE A 111 -18.85 11.40 -4.63
CA PHE A 111 -18.03 10.31 -5.15
C PHE A 111 -17.10 10.79 -6.25
N THR A 112 -15.84 10.33 -6.27
CA THR A 112 -14.84 10.78 -7.26
C THR A 112 -15.30 10.56 -8.70
N GLU A 113 -16.07 9.51 -8.97
CA GLU A 113 -16.64 9.22 -10.30
C GLU A 113 -17.69 10.25 -10.77
N ASP A 114 -18.15 11.17 -9.92
CA ASP A 114 -19.07 12.26 -10.28
C ASP A 114 -18.34 13.55 -10.69
N PHE A 115 -17.01 13.58 -10.59
CA PHE A 115 -16.19 14.77 -10.82
C PHE A 115 -15.14 14.51 -11.91
N THR A 116 -14.88 15.53 -12.72
CA THR A 116 -13.66 15.55 -13.56
C THR A 116 -12.42 15.80 -12.70
N LEU A 117 -11.25 15.47 -13.23
CA LEU A 117 -9.99 15.85 -12.58
C LEU A 117 -9.92 17.36 -12.33
N ALA A 118 -10.32 18.17 -13.31
CA ALA A 118 -10.27 19.63 -13.20
C ALA A 118 -11.09 20.14 -12.01
N GLU A 119 -12.27 19.57 -11.77
CA GLU A 119 -13.11 19.88 -10.61
C GLU A 119 -12.47 19.41 -9.30
N LEU A 120 -11.97 18.17 -9.26
CA LEU A 120 -11.29 17.63 -8.08
C LEU A 120 -10.04 18.45 -7.68
N LYS A 121 -9.32 19.01 -8.66
CA LYS A 121 -8.16 19.89 -8.41
C LYS A 121 -8.53 21.21 -7.72
N THR A 122 -9.79 21.60 -7.72
CA THR A 122 -10.28 22.78 -6.96
C THR A 122 -10.46 22.50 -5.47
N LEU A 123 -10.59 21.22 -5.09
CA LEU A 123 -10.80 20.80 -3.72
C LEU A 123 -9.50 20.81 -2.92
N ARG A 124 -9.64 20.77 -1.60
CA ARG A 124 -8.53 20.67 -0.66
C ARG A 124 -8.71 19.48 0.26
N ALA A 125 -7.61 18.78 0.51
CA ALA A 125 -7.55 17.64 1.41
C ALA A 125 -7.77 18.08 2.87
N ARG A 126 -8.35 17.17 3.64
CA ARG A 126 -8.59 17.29 5.08
C ARG A 126 -8.13 16.03 5.80
N GLU A 127 -7.78 16.16 7.08
CA GLU A 127 -7.43 15.05 7.93
C GLU A 127 -8.60 14.08 8.08
N ARG A 128 -8.35 12.77 7.88
CA ARG A 128 -9.35 11.70 7.96
C ARG A 128 -9.70 11.37 9.40
N LEU A 129 -8.76 11.55 10.33
CA LEU A 129 -8.91 11.25 11.76
C LEU A 129 -8.78 12.52 12.62
N PRO A 130 -9.63 13.55 12.42
CA PRO A 130 -9.44 14.86 13.03
C PRO A 130 -9.52 14.83 14.56
N GLU A 131 -10.24 13.87 15.14
CA GLU A 131 -10.33 13.68 16.59
C GLU A 131 -9.03 13.14 17.20
N LEU A 132 -8.21 12.43 16.41
CA LEU A 132 -6.92 11.86 16.84
C LEU A 132 -5.74 12.76 16.45
N ARG A 133 -5.74 13.32 15.24
CA ARG A 133 -4.59 14.01 14.63
C ARG A 133 -4.76 15.52 14.52
N GLY A 134 -5.96 16.05 14.78
CA GLY A 134 -6.30 17.46 14.64
C GLY A 134 -6.44 17.90 13.18
N THR A 135 -6.82 19.16 12.97
CA THR A 135 -7.15 19.72 11.63
C THR A 135 -6.19 20.81 11.18
N ALA A 136 -5.01 20.92 11.80
CA ALA A 136 -4.08 22.02 11.55
C ALA A 136 -3.64 22.15 10.07
N HIS A 137 -3.71 21.05 9.33
CA HIS A 137 -3.29 20.95 7.93
C HIS A 137 -4.45 20.91 6.92
N ASP A 138 -5.70 20.97 7.37
CA ASP A 138 -6.88 21.03 6.49
C ASP A 138 -6.78 22.21 5.53
N GLY A 139 -7.21 22.02 4.28
CA GLY A 139 -7.30 23.10 3.31
C GLY A 139 -5.97 23.45 2.59
N ARG A 140 -4.84 22.87 3.02
CA ARG A 140 -3.51 23.26 2.51
C ARG A 140 -3.10 22.57 1.22
N TYR A 141 -3.55 21.33 1.01
CA TYR A 141 -3.04 20.48 -0.07
C TYR A 141 -4.15 20.07 -1.05
N GLY A 142 -3.80 19.93 -2.33
CA GLY A 142 -4.72 19.45 -3.36
C GLY A 142 -4.79 17.92 -3.44
N ILE A 143 -5.78 17.42 -4.20
CA ILE A 143 -5.88 16.00 -4.58
C ILE A 143 -4.72 15.67 -5.53
N ALA A 144 -4.01 14.57 -5.28
CA ALA A 144 -2.89 14.10 -6.11
C ALA A 144 -3.37 13.06 -7.15
N THR A 145 -2.84 13.13 -8.36
CA THR A 145 -2.97 12.11 -9.42
C THR A 145 -1.85 11.08 -9.29
N LEU A 146 -2.03 9.89 -9.87
CA LEU A 146 -0.94 8.92 -9.95
C LEU A 146 0.29 9.48 -10.71
N ASP A 147 0.09 10.24 -11.78
CA ASP A 147 1.17 10.90 -12.53
C ASP A 147 2.04 11.82 -11.66
N GLU A 148 1.40 12.69 -10.86
CA GLU A 148 2.12 13.60 -9.98
C GLU A 148 2.88 12.86 -8.87
N ILE A 149 2.32 11.74 -8.39
CA ILE A 149 2.97 10.91 -7.37
C ILE A 149 4.20 10.23 -7.96
N ILE A 150 4.10 9.65 -9.16
CA ILE A 150 5.24 9.04 -9.85
C ILE A 150 6.32 10.10 -10.11
N ALA A 151 5.95 11.29 -10.57
CA ALA A 151 6.89 12.39 -10.80
C ALA A 151 7.60 12.81 -9.51
N LEU A 152 6.87 12.93 -8.40
CA LEU A 152 7.44 13.24 -7.08
C LEU A 152 8.45 12.18 -6.63
N VAL A 153 8.09 10.90 -6.73
CA VAL A 153 8.98 9.79 -6.32
C VAL A 153 10.22 9.74 -7.21
N ALA A 154 10.06 9.89 -8.53
CA ALA A 154 11.17 9.90 -9.47
C ALA A 154 12.16 11.04 -9.21
N ASP A 155 11.66 12.24 -8.92
CA ASP A 155 12.48 13.41 -8.57
C ASP A 155 13.25 13.18 -7.26
N HIS A 156 12.61 12.63 -6.23
CA HIS A 156 13.30 12.30 -4.97
C HIS A 156 14.34 11.18 -5.15
N ALA A 157 14.03 10.14 -5.93
CA ALA A 157 14.96 9.07 -6.22
C ALA A 157 16.20 9.62 -6.95
N ALA A 158 16.01 10.49 -7.94
CA ALA A 158 17.10 11.14 -8.67
C ALA A 158 17.97 12.02 -7.76
N ARG A 159 17.37 12.82 -6.86
CA ARG A 159 18.11 13.69 -5.93
C ARG A 159 18.86 12.93 -4.85
N SER A 160 18.25 11.88 -4.30
CA SER A 160 18.81 11.12 -3.17
C SER A 160 19.74 9.98 -3.58
N GLY A 161 19.69 9.56 -4.85
CA GLY A 161 20.37 8.35 -5.32
C GLY A 161 19.77 7.04 -4.77
N ARG A 162 18.65 7.12 -4.03
CA ARG A 162 17.93 5.96 -3.49
C ARG A 162 16.93 5.46 -4.52
N THR A 163 16.81 4.15 -4.64
CA THR A 163 15.66 3.55 -5.35
C THR A 163 14.45 3.58 -4.42
N LEU A 164 13.35 4.20 -4.87
CA LEU A 164 12.09 4.29 -4.14
C LEU A 164 11.01 3.51 -4.88
N GLY A 165 10.31 2.62 -4.21
CA GLY A 165 9.22 1.86 -4.82
C GLY A 165 7.86 2.54 -4.71
N LEU A 166 6.90 2.06 -5.51
CA LEU A 166 5.49 2.43 -5.39
C LEU A 166 4.62 1.20 -5.09
N ILE A 167 3.61 1.36 -4.23
CA ILE A 167 2.60 0.32 -3.97
C ILE A 167 1.20 0.87 -4.24
N PRO A 168 0.78 1.02 -5.51
CA PRO A 168 -0.58 1.47 -5.79
C PRO A 168 -1.63 0.42 -5.40
N GLU A 169 -2.61 0.80 -4.59
CA GLU A 169 -3.81 0.02 -4.30
C GLU A 169 -4.93 0.39 -5.29
N LEU A 170 -5.63 -0.59 -5.86
CA LEU A 170 -6.89 -0.35 -6.57
C LEU A 170 -8.06 -0.52 -5.61
N LYS A 171 -8.80 0.57 -5.32
CA LYS A 171 -9.98 0.58 -4.45
C LYS A 171 -11.24 0.20 -5.22
N HIS A 172 -12.02 -0.74 -4.71
CA HIS A 172 -13.31 -1.18 -5.28
C HIS A 172 -13.29 -1.45 -6.80
N PRO A 173 -12.32 -2.21 -7.35
CA PRO A 173 -12.22 -2.42 -8.80
C PRO A 173 -13.49 -3.01 -9.41
N SER A 174 -14.20 -3.93 -8.74
CA SER A 174 -15.49 -4.45 -9.22
C SER A 174 -16.56 -3.35 -9.34
N HIS A 175 -16.62 -2.42 -8.39
CA HIS A 175 -17.52 -1.27 -8.45
C HIS A 175 -17.18 -0.36 -9.64
N PHE A 176 -15.92 0.03 -9.77
CA PHE A 176 -15.45 0.89 -10.86
C PHE A 176 -15.65 0.25 -12.23
N GLN A 177 -15.42 -1.05 -12.37
CA GLN A 177 -15.72 -1.80 -13.59
C GLN A 177 -17.22 -1.75 -13.94
N ARG A 178 -18.11 -1.96 -12.95
CA ARG A 178 -19.57 -1.95 -13.14
C ARG A 178 -20.09 -0.60 -13.64
N ILE A 179 -19.48 0.51 -13.23
CA ILE A 179 -19.87 1.85 -13.67
C ILE A 179 -19.14 2.33 -14.93
N GLY A 180 -18.39 1.45 -15.61
CA GLY A 180 -17.71 1.77 -16.86
C GLY A 180 -16.38 2.52 -16.71
N LEU A 181 -15.75 2.46 -15.53
CA LEU A 181 -14.47 3.08 -15.20
C LEU A 181 -13.43 2.04 -14.76
N PRO A 182 -13.15 0.95 -15.53
CA PRO A 182 -12.15 -0.04 -15.14
C PRO A 182 -10.78 0.62 -14.96
N MET A 183 -10.05 0.19 -13.92
CA MET A 183 -8.84 0.89 -13.46
C MET A 183 -7.54 0.16 -13.80
N GLU A 184 -7.58 -1.15 -14.03
CA GLU A 184 -6.40 -2.00 -14.18
C GLU A 184 -5.56 -1.60 -15.41
N GLU A 185 -6.21 -1.37 -16.55
CA GLU A 185 -5.53 -0.95 -17.78
C GLU A 185 -4.98 0.47 -17.64
N ARG A 186 -5.76 1.38 -17.05
CA ARG A 186 -5.34 2.76 -16.77
C ARG A 186 -4.12 2.82 -15.86
N LEU A 187 -4.07 1.96 -14.84
CA LEU A 187 -2.93 1.84 -13.94
C LEU A 187 -1.69 1.39 -14.73
N LEU A 188 -1.81 0.30 -15.50
CA LEU A 188 -0.68 -0.21 -16.29
C LEU A 188 -0.19 0.79 -17.34
N ASP A 189 -1.09 1.49 -18.02
CA ASP A 189 -0.75 2.52 -19.00
C ASP A 189 -0.03 3.69 -18.34
N THR A 190 -0.51 4.16 -17.18
CA THR A 190 0.14 5.23 -16.42
C THR A 190 1.54 4.78 -16.00
N LEU A 191 1.69 3.58 -15.41
CA LEU A 191 3.00 3.04 -15.04
C LEU A 191 3.95 2.89 -16.25
N ALA A 192 3.43 2.51 -17.41
CA ALA A 192 4.23 2.35 -18.63
C ALA A 192 4.67 3.71 -19.22
N ALA A 193 3.86 4.75 -19.06
CA ALA A 193 4.16 6.10 -19.56
C ALA A 193 5.38 6.73 -18.86
N HIS A 194 5.61 6.42 -17.58
CA HIS A 194 6.71 6.98 -16.80
C HIS A 194 8.00 6.13 -16.88
N ALA A 195 9.11 6.77 -17.23
CA ALA A 195 10.41 6.09 -17.33
C ALA A 195 10.85 5.46 -16.00
N TYR A 196 10.51 6.11 -14.88
CA TYR A 196 10.85 5.65 -13.55
C TYR A 196 10.21 4.30 -13.22
N THR A 197 8.89 4.18 -13.39
CA THR A 197 8.10 2.98 -13.05
C THR A 197 8.27 1.82 -14.02
N ARG A 198 8.93 2.03 -15.17
CA ARG A 198 9.40 0.93 -16.04
C ARG A 198 10.59 0.16 -15.46
N ALA A 199 11.30 0.73 -14.48
CA ALA A 199 12.49 0.12 -13.89
C ALA A 199 12.42 0.00 -12.36
N ALA A 200 11.85 0.98 -11.68
CA ALA A 200 11.71 0.99 -10.23
C ALA A 200 10.78 -0.13 -9.74
N PRO A 201 10.97 -0.66 -8.52
CA PRO A 201 10.06 -1.65 -7.95
C PRO A 201 8.63 -1.11 -7.83
N VAL A 202 7.65 -1.87 -8.33
CA VAL A 202 6.23 -1.56 -8.17
C VAL A 202 5.53 -2.80 -7.60
N VAL A 203 4.65 -2.59 -6.62
CA VAL A 203 3.79 -3.64 -6.08
C VAL A 203 2.34 -3.21 -6.22
N ILE A 204 1.58 -3.82 -7.11
CA ILE A 204 0.15 -3.49 -7.22
C ILE A 204 -0.60 -4.31 -6.18
N GLN A 205 -1.43 -3.66 -5.37
CA GLN A 205 -2.20 -4.32 -4.32
C GLN A 205 -3.71 -4.17 -4.51
N SER A 206 -4.46 -5.14 -4.01
CA SER A 206 -5.92 -5.05 -3.91
C SER A 206 -6.47 -6.06 -2.90
N PHE A 207 -7.65 -5.74 -2.37
CA PHE A 207 -8.47 -6.64 -1.58
C PHE A 207 -9.21 -7.67 -2.45
N GLU A 208 -9.54 -7.31 -3.70
CA GLU A 208 -10.24 -8.20 -4.63
C GLU A 208 -9.25 -9.15 -5.33
N GLN A 209 -9.64 -10.39 -5.56
CA GLN A 209 -8.78 -11.38 -6.21
C GLN A 209 -8.87 -11.30 -7.73
N ALA A 210 -10.07 -11.02 -8.25
CA ALA A 210 -10.36 -11.02 -9.67
C ALA A 210 -9.51 -10.00 -10.44
N ASN A 211 -9.33 -8.78 -9.90
CA ASN A 211 -8.50 -7.77 -10.55
C ASN A 211 -7.01 -8.13 -10.50
N LEU A 212 -6.50 -8.69 -9.40
CA LEU A 212 -5.11 -9.14 -9.32
C LEU A 212 -4.81 -10.27 -10.31
N ARG A 213 -5.75 -11.20 -10.51
CA ARG A 213 -5.65 -12.23 -11.56
C ARG A 213 -5.66 -11.62 -12.96
N ALA A 214 -6.55 -10.65 -13.20
CA ALA A 214 -6.60 -9.93 -14.48
C ALA A 214 -5.29 -9.16 -14.76
N LEU A 215 -4.72 -8.52 -13.75
CA LEU A 215 -3.41 -7.87 -13.82
C LEU A 215 -2.30 -8.89 -14.10
N ARG A 216 -2.24 -10.01 -13.36
CA ARG A 216 -1.26 -11.08 -13.61
C ARG A 216 -1.27 -11.55 -15.06
N ALA A 217 -2.45 -11.73 -15.64
CA ALA A 217 -2.59 -12.17 -17.04
C ALA A 217 -2.08 -11.14 -18.06
N ARG A 218 -2.00 -9.86 -17.69
CA ARG A 218 -1.51 -8.76 -18.54
C ARG A 218 -0.03 -8.47 -18.37
N LEU A 219 0.56 -8.83 -17.23
CA LEU A 219 1.98 -8.60 -16.95
C LEU A 219 2.87 -9.56 -17.75
N GLY A 220 3.75 -8.99 -18.57
CA GLY A 220 4.66 -9.73 -19.44
C GLY A 220 6.13 -9.68 -18.98
N PRO A 221 7.05 -10.23 -19.80
CA PRO A 221 8.50 -10.18 -19.56
C PRO A 221 9.09 -8.78 -19.39
N SER A 222 8.47 -7.75 -19.96
CA SER A 222 8.88 -6.35 -19.82
C SER A 222 8.47 -5.70 -18.50
N GLN A 223 7.60 -6.32 -17.71
CA GLN A 223 7.08 -5.79 -16.44
C GLN A 223 7.57 -6.60 -15.23
N ARG A 224 8.78 -7.17 -15.29
CA ARG A 224 9.37 -8.00 -14.22
C ARG A 224 9.60 -7.24 -12.91
N ASN A 225 9.63 -5.91 -12.95
CA ASN A 225 9.72 -5.04 -11.78
C ASN A 225 8.38 -4.86 -11.06
N ILE A 226 7.27 -5.36 -11.63
CA ILE A 226 5.92 -5.30 -11.04
C ILE A 226 5.60 -6.63 -10.36
N ARG A 227 5.26 -6.55 -9.07
CA ARG A 227 4.75 -7.67 -8.27
C ARG A 227 3.31 -7.41 -7.86
N LEU A 228 2.60 -8.46 -7.45
CA LEU A 228 1.23 -8.36 -6.96
C LEU A 228 1.14 -8.73 -5.48
N LEU A 229 0.30 -7.98 -4.75
CA LEU A 229 0.02 -8.18 -3.33
C LEU A 229 -1.48 -8.38 -3.11
N GLN A 230 -1.85 -9.50 -2.51
CA GLN A 230 -3.22 -9.77 -2.06
C GLN A 230 -3.42 -9.19 -0.64
N LEU A 231 -4.28 -8.19 -0.50
CA LEU A 231 -4.67 -7.68 0.82
C LEU A 231 -5.65 -8.64 1.49
N LEU A 232 -5.54 -8.82 2.80
CA LEU A 232 -6.42 -9.70 3.59
C LEU A 232 -7.09 -8.89 4.70
N GLY A 233 -8.42 -8.74 4.59
CA GLY A 233 -9.26 -8.07 5.57
C GLY A 233 -9.64 -8.95 6.76
N PRO A 234 -10.52 -8.46 7.65
CA PRO A 234 -11.07 -9.26 8.75
C PRO A 234 -11.59 -10.61 8.27
N ALA A 235 -11.34 -11.66 9.04
CA ALA A 235 -11.59 -13.04 8.62
C ALA A 235 -13.05 -13.30 8.21
N ASP A 236 -14.00 -12.65 8.88
CA ASP A 236 -15.42 -12.71 8.60
C ASP A 236 -15.87 -11.78 7.47
N ALA A 237 -15.05 -10.83 7.02
CA ALA A 237 -15.40 -9.96 5.90
C ALA A 237 -15.29 -10.69 4.55
N GLN A 238 -16.01 -10.16 3.57
CA GLN A 238 -16.09 -10.70 2.22
C GLN A 238 -15.34 -9.79 1.24
N PRO A 239 -14.49 -10.33 0.33
CA PRO A 239 -13.93 -9.55 -0.77
C PRO A 239 -15.03 -8.96 -1.68
N GLY A 240 -14.84 -7.72 -2.16
CA GLY A 240 -15.84 -7.01 -2.97
C GLY A 240 -16.22 -7.73 -4.25
N ASP A 241 -15.26 -8.37 -4.93
CA ASP A 241 -15.47 -9.19 -6.12
C ASP A 241 -16.23 -10.49 -5.82
N ALA A 242 -15.97 -11.12 -4.68
CA ALA A 242 -16.71 -12.29 -4.23
C ALA A 242 -18.18 -11.93 -3.95
N LEU A 243 -18.43 -10.80 -3.28
CA LEU A 243 -19.77 -10.27 -3.05
C LEU A 243 -20.49 -9.94 -4.36
N ALA A 244 -19.84 -9.21 -5.25
CA ALA A 244 -20.39 -8.84 -6.56
C ALA A 244 -20.73 -10.08 -7.42
N ALA A 245 -19.96 -11.15 -7.29
CA ALA A 245 -20.20 -12.43 -7.97
C ALA A 245 -21.20 -13.36 -7.24
N GLY A 246 -21.75 -12.95 -6.09
CA GLY A 246 -22.66 -13.79 -5.28
C GLY A 246 -22.01 -15.04 -4.69
N LYS A 247 -20.68 -15.04 -4.49
CA LYS A 247 -19.91 -16.16 -3.93
C LYS A 247 -19.77 -16.01 -2.42
N PRO A 248 -19.91 -17.07 -1.62
CA PRO A 248 -19.86 -16.97 -0.15
C PRO A 248 -18.45 -16.80 0.44
N THR A 249 -17.41 -16.65 -0.40
CA THR A 249 -16.00 -16.58 0.01
C THR A 249 -15.74 -15.44 0.98
N ARG A 250 -15.06 -15.72 2.09
CA ARG A 250 -14.59 -14.73 3.07
C ARG A 250 -13.07 -14.68 3.09
N TYR A 251 -12.49 -13.67 3.75
CA TYR A 251 -11.03 -13.62 3.92
C TYR A 251 -10.49 -14.80 4.74
N ALA A 252 -11.28 -15.37 5.66
CA ALA A 252 -10.93 -16.61 6.35
C ALA A 252 -10.59 -17.75 5.38
N ASP A 253 -11.35 -17.88 4.28
CA ASP A 253 -11.12 -18.92 3.27
C ASP A 253 -9.79 -18.70 2.54
N LEU A 254 -9.43 -17.43 2.28
CA LEU A 254 -8.18 -17.04 1.64
C LEU A 254 -6.95 -17.28 2.53
N MET A 255 -7.14 -17.29 3.85
CA MET A 255 -6.10 -17.54 4.84
C MET A 255 -5.85 -19.04 5.12
N THR A 256 -6.66 -19.94 4.54
CA THR A 256 -6.41 -21.39 4.63
C THR A 256 -5.21 -21.81 3.78
N ALA A 257 -4.63 -22.98 4.03
CA ALA A 257 -3.55 -23.52 3.19
C ALA A 257 -3.93 -23.59 1.69
N ALA A 258 -5.18 -23.95 1.38
CA ALA A 258 -5.68 -23.97 0.01
C ALA A 258 -5.82 -22.56 -0.57
N GLY A 259 -6.32 -21.60 0.22
CA GLY A 259 -6.43 -20.19 -0.16
C GLY A 259 -5.07 -19.55 -0.44
N LEU A 260 -4.08 -19.79 0.44
CA LEU A 260 -2.72 -19.29 0.26
C LEU A 260 -2.02 -19.91 -0.96
N GLN A 261 -2.22 -21.22 -1.19
CA GLN A 261 -1.71 -21.89 -2.39
C GLN A 261 -2.31 -21.31 -3.68
N ASP A 262 -3.59 -20.93 -3.64
CA ASP A 262 -4.27 -20.28 -4.75
C ASP A 262 -3.78 -18.83 -4.96
N ILE A 263 -3.58 -18.07 -3.87
CA ILE A 263 -2.96 -16.74 -3.91
C ILE A 263 -1.56 -16.79 -4.54
N ALA A 264 -0.74 -17.77 -4.17
CA ALA A 264 0.60 -17.96 -4.72
C ALA A 264 0.60 -18.21 -6.25
N GLY A 265 -0.54 -18.56 -6.84
CA GLY A 265 -0.71 -18.68 -8.29
C GLY A 265 -0.74 -17.33 -9.03
N TYR A 266 -1.01 -16.22 -8.35
CA TYR A 266 -1.13 -14.91 -9.00
C TYR A 266 -0.45 -13.74 -8.26
N ALA A 267 -0.09 -13.88 -6.99
CA ALA A 267 0.58 -12.86 -6.18
C ALA A 267 1.84 -13.41 -5.52
N GLU A 268 2.80 -12.51 -5.27
CA GLU A 268 4.04 -12.84 -4.54
C GLU A 268 3.98 -12.45 -3.06
N ILE A 269 2.98 -11.67 -2.67
CA ILE A 269 2.88 -11.06 -1.33
C ILE A 269 1.44 -11.15 -0.85
N ILE A 270 1.26 -11.41 0.44
CA ILE A 270 0.01 -11.10 1.15
C ILE A 270 0.23 -9.91 2.08
N GLY A 271 -0.77 -9.03 2.18
CA GLY A 271 -0.80 -7.94 3.15
C GLY A 271 -1.96 -8.14 4.11
N PRO A 272 -1.76 -8.83 5.24
CA PRO A 272 -2.79 -8.96 6.25
C PRO A 272 -2.84 -7.76 7.18
N TRP A 273 -4.01 -7.50 7.74
CA TRP A 273 -4.10 -6.67 8.94
C TRP A 273 -3.17 -7.22 10.05
N THR A 274 -2.45 -6.37 10.79
CA THR A 274 -1.48 -6.75 11.85
C THR A 274 -2.07 -7.74 12.85
N ARG A 275 -3.34 -7.55 13.23
CA ARG A 275 -4.01 -8.42 14.20
C ARG A 275 -4.37 -9.81 13.68
N LEU A 276 -4.26 -10.06 12.38
CA LEU A 276 -4.33 -11.42 11.83
C LEU A 276 -3.03 -12.19 12.05
N LEU A 277 -1.91 -11.50 12.31
CA LEU A 277 -0.63 -12.12 12.63
C LEU A 277 -0.47 -12.32 14.14
N ILE A 278 -0.78 -11.30 14.93
CA ILE A 278 -0.75 -11.35 16.40
C ILE A 278 -2.09 -10.80 16.90
N PRO A 279 -3.04 -11.68 17.26
CA PRO A 279 -4.33 -11.24 17.78
C PRO A 279 -4.18 -10.47 19.10
N VAL A 280 -5.19 -9.64 19.38
CA VAL A 280 -5.30 -8.91 20.64
C VAL A 280 -6.61 -9.34 21.29
N ALA A 281 -6.53 -9.88 22.50
CA ALA A 281 -7.68 -10.31 23.27
C ALA A 281 -8.56 -9.11 23.67
N GLU A 282 -9.78 -9.38 24.16
CA GLU A 282 -10.74 -8.33 24.57
C GLU A 282 -10.17 -7.41 25.67
N ASP A 283 -9.32 -7.94 26.55
CA ASP A 283 -8.64 -7.18 27.61
C ASP A 283 -7.43 -6.36 27.12
N GLY A 284 -7.15 -6.39 25.82
CA GLY A 284 -6.07 -5.64 25.19
C GLY A 284 -4.70 -6.33 25.25
N THR A 285 -4.61 -7.57 25.75
CA THR A 285 -3.38 -8.35 25.77
C THR A 285 -3.09 -8.99 24.43
N TRP A 286 -1.81 -9.18 24.10
CA TRP A 286 -1.42 -9.94 22.92
C TRP A 286 -1.62 -11.44 23.13
N GLU A 287 -2.16 -12.08 22.11
CA GLU A 287 -2.20 -13.53 22.02
C GLU A 287 -0.96 -14.08 21.31
N ALA A 288 -0.86 -15.41 21.24
CA ALA A 288 0.19 -16.06 20.48
C ALA A 288 0.06 -15.74 18.98
N PRO A 289 1.18 -15.61 18.25
CA PRO A 289 1.13 -15.43 16.80
C PRO A 289 0.36 -16.57 16.11
N THR A 290 -0.39 -16.23 15.07
CA THR A 290 -1.14 -17.22 14.28
C THR A 290 -0.22 -18.02 13.35
N ALA A 291 -0.75 -19.11 12.78
CA ALA A 291 -0.02 -19.91 11.78
C ALA A 291 0.17 -19.19 10.43
N LEU A 292 -0.51 -18.05 10.18
CA LEU A 292 -0.56 -17.39 8.88
C LEU A 292 0.83 -17.08 8.31
N MET A 293 1.79 -16.66 9.15
CA MET A 293 3.18 -16.45 8.73
C MET A 293 3.85 -17.74 8.24
N ALA A 294 3.67 -18.84 8.97
CA ALA A 294 4.28 -20.12 8.64
C ALA A 294 3.64 -20.69 7.38
N ASP A 295 2.30 -20.63 7.27
CA ASP A 295 1.55 -21.15 6.14
C ASP A 295 1.88 -20.39 4.86
N ALA A 296 1.95 -19.05 4.92
CA ALA A 296 2.36 -18.23 3.77
C ALA A 296 3.77 -18.61 3.25
N ARG A 297 4.71 -18.88 4.16
CA ARG A 297 6.07 -19.31 3.79
C ARG A 297 6.10 -20.66 3.11
N THR A 298 5.20 -21.59 3.48
CA THR A 298 5.17 -22.94 2.86
C THR A 298 4.87 -22.89 1.36
N VAL A 299 4.16 -21.86 0.91
CA VAL A 299 3.80 -21.63 -0.49
C VAL A 299 4.62 -20.49 -1.14
N GLY A 300 5.65 -19.99 -0.46
CA GLY A 300 6.58 -18.99 -0.99
C GLY A 300 6.06 -17.55 -1.00
N LEU A 301 4.97 -17.24 -0.29
CA LEU A 301 4.43 -15.89 -0.19
C LEU A 301 5.22 -15.07 0.84
N GLN A 302 5.53 -13.81 0.50
CA GLN A 302 5.97 -12.83 1.48
C GLN A 302 4.78 -12.26 2.25
N VAL A 303 5.02 -11.78 3.47
CA VAL A 303 3.97 -11.17 4.31
C VAL A 303 4.35 -9.75 4.68
N TRP A 304 3.57 -8.77 4.22
CA TRP A 304 3.77 -7.34 4.46
C TRP A 304 2.53 -6.73 5.15
N PRO A 305 2.43 -6.77 6.49
CA PRO A 305 1.21 -6.41 7.18
C PRO A 305 0.94 -4.90 7.24
N TYR A 306 -0.34 -4.55 7.36
CA TYR A 306 -0.83 -3.18 7.60
C TYR A 306 -1.70 -3.13 8.87
N THR A 307 -1.82 -2.04 9.63
CA THR A 307 -1.04 -0.82 9.59
C THR A 307 -0.54 -0.53 11.00
N PHE A 308 0.73 -0.20 11.14
CA PHE A 308 1.30 0.26 12.42
C PHE A 308 1.03 1.74 12.61
N ARG A 309 0.39 2.08 13.73
CA ARG A 309 -0.03 3.45 14.06
C ARG A 309 0.40 3.82 15.49
N PRO A 310 0.99 5.00 15.70
CA PRO A 310 1.58 5.34 16.99
C PRO A 310 0.58 5.80 18.06
N GLU A 311 -0.67 6.10 17.71
CA GLU A 311 -1.66 6.57 18.67
C GLU A 311 -2.18 5.43 19.57
N ASN A 312 -2.34 5.72 20.86
CA ASN A 312 -2.87 4.79 21.87
C ASN A 312 -4.16 4.09 21.44
N HIS A 313 -5.02 4.79 20.70
CA HIS A 313 -6.25 4.24 20.14
C HIS A 313 -6.03 2.94 19.35
N PHE A 314 -4.92 2.84 18.60
CA PHE A 314 -4.62 1.68 17.76
C PHE A 314 -3.78 0.63 18.50
N LEU A 315 -3.00 1.06 19.48
CA LEU A 315 -2.07 0.21 20.20
C LEU A 315 -2.79 -0.76 21.16
N PRO A 316 -2.25 -1.98 21.34
CA PRO A 316 -2.58 -2.86 22.44
C PRO A 316 -2.40 -2.16 23.79
N ALA A 317 -3.20 -2.53 24.80
CA ALA A 317 -3.24 -1.81 26.08
C ALA A 317 -1.86 -1.73 26.76
N ALA A 318 -1.08 -2.80 26.68
CA ALA A 318 0.26 -2.87 27.27
C ALA A 318 1.30 -1.94 26.61
N LEU A 319 1.01 -1.38 25.44
CA LEU A 319 1.91 -0.51 24.68
C LEU A 319 1.50 0.96 24.72
N ARG A 320 0.38 1.27 25.38
CA ARG A 320 -0.13 2.63 25.49
C ARG A 320 0.68 3.45 26.48
N GLU A 321 0.74 4.76 26.23
CA GLU A 321 1.28 5.75 27.15
C GLU A 321 0.14 6.57 27.74
N GLY A 322 -0.21 6.33 29.00
CA GLY A 322 -1.38 6.93 29.64
C GLY A 322 -2.71 6.51 28.99
N ASP A 323 -3.80 7.20 29.36
CA ASP A 323 -5.16 6.80 29.00
C ASP A 323 -5.79 7.62 27.85
N ASP A 324 -5.16 8.72 27.42
CA ASP A 324 -5.68 9.53 26.31
C ASP A 324 -5.50 8.76 24.99
N PRO A 325 -6.58 8.44 24.25
CA PRO A 325 -6.49 7.69 22.99
C PRO A 325 -5.69 8.42 21.90
N ARG A 326 -5.52 9.74 22.01
CA ARG A 326 -4.78 10.58 21.07
C ARG A 326 -3.28 10.59 21.32
N THR A 327 -2.83 10.17 22.51
CA THR A 327 -1.40 10.14 22.84
C THR A 327 -0.67 9.25 21.85
N ARG A 328 0.41 9.78 21.28
CA ARG A 328 1.34 9.03 20.45
C ARG A 328 2.36 8.35 21.34
N SER A 329 2.26 7.03 21.49
CA SER A 329 3.25 6.23 22.19
C SER A 329 4.30 5.75 21.18
N GLU A 330 5.37 6.52 21.01
CA GLU A 330 6.49 6.14 20.14
C GLU A 330 7.13 4.82 20.60
N ALA A 331 7.33 4.67 21.91
CA ALA A 331 7.90 3.47 22.50
C ALA A 331 7.00 2.25 22.25
N GLY A 332 5.69 2.41 22.41
CA GLY A 332 4.70 1.38 22.11
C GLY A 332 4.71 0.98 20.63
N SER A 333 4.70 1.97 19.73
CA SER A 333 4.76 1.70 18.29
C SER A 333 6.04 0.97 17.87
N LEU A 334 7.20 1.38 18.40
CA LEU A 334 8.47 0.69 18.15
C LEU A 334 8.44 -0.74 18.67
N ALA A 335 7.86 -0.98 19.85
CA ALA A 335 7.71 -2.32 20.40
C ALA A 335 6.79 -3.19 19.52
N GLU A 336 5.63 -2.67 19.10
CA GLU A 336 4.70 -3.38 18.21
C GLU A 336 5.37 -3.76 16.88
N ILE A 337 6.04 -2.80 16.22
CA ILE A 337 6.74 -3.03 14.96
C ILE A 337 7.81 -4.11 15.17
N ARG A 338 8.66 -3.98 16.20
CA ARG A 338 9.75 -4.95 16.45
C ARG A 338 9.25 -6.36 16.75
N THR A 339 8.14 -6.50 17.46
CA THR A 339 7.49 -7.81 17.69
C THR A 339 7.08 -8.45 16.37
N HIS A 340 6.44 -7.69 15.46
CA HIS A 340 6.04 -8.22 14.16
C HIS A 340 7.23 -8.48 13.25
N LEU A 341 8.24 -7.62 13.28
CA LEU A 341 9.49 -7.85 12.59
C LEU A 341 10.18 -9.14 13.07
N ALA A 342 10.00 -9.57 14.33
CA ALA A 342 10.56 -10.81 14.86
C ALA A 342 9.87 -12.06 14.30
N LEU A 343 8.65 -11.92 13.75
CA LEU A 343 8.00 -12.97 12.97
C LEU A 343 8.69 -13.18 11.62
N GLY A 344 9.53 -12.23 11.16
CA GLY A 344 10.23 -12.26 9.88
C GLY A 344 9.36 -11.84 8.70
N ILE A 345 8.57 -10.78 8.88
CA ILE A 345 7.88 -10.06 7.79
C ILE A 345 8.89 -9.36 6.87
N GLY A 346 8.57 -9.26 5.58
CA GLY A 346 9.48 -8.68 4.57
C GLY A 346 9.37 -7.17 4.38
N GLY A 347 8.29 -6.58 4.88
CA GLY A 347 8.00 -5.15 4.85
C GLY A 347 6.76 -4.87 5.69
N PHE A 348 6.43 -3.61 5.93
CA PHE A 348 5.23 -3.25 6.68
C PHE A 348 4.74 -1.85 6.35
N PHE A 349 3.43 -1.68 6.43
CA PHE A 349 2.74 -0.40 6.23
C PHE A 349 2.64 0.35 7.56
N THR A 350 3.11 1.59 7.60
CA THR A 350 3.00 2.46 8.78
C THR A 350 2.58 3.87 8.41
N ASP A 351 1.78 4.48 9.28
CA ASP A 351 1.39 5.89 9.16
C ASP A 351 2.53 6.83 9.57
N ASP A 352 3.56 6.34 10.29
CA ASP A 352 4.75 7.09 10.71
C ASP A 352 6.05 6.42 10.19
N PRO A 353 6.51 6.79 8.98
CA PRO A 353 7.69 6.19 8.38
C PRO A 353 8.98 6.41 9.19
N ALA A 354 9.08 7.50 9.98
CA ALA A 354 10.27 7.78 10.78
C ALA A 354 10.40 6.77 11.94
N LEU A 355 9.28 6.44 12.60
CA LEU A 355 9.24 5.35 13.58
C LEU A 355 9.51 3.99 12.94
N GLY A 356 8.94 3.74 11.75
CA GLY A 356 9.22 2.54 10.97
C GLY A 356 10.72 2.37 10.69
N ARG A 357 11.38 3.43 10.20
CA ARG A 357 12.82 3.43 9.92
C ARG A 357 13.64 3.17 11.17
N ARG A 358 13.33 3.85 12.28
CA ARG A 358 13.98 3.61 13.59
C ARG A 358 13.82 2.17 14.09
N ALA A 359 12.68 1.53 13.83
CA ALA A 359 12.45 0.14 14.21
C ALA A 359 13.33 -0.83 13.41
N VAL A 360 13.52 -0.56 12.11
CA VAL A 360 14.34 -1.38 11.20
C VAL A 360 15.85 -1.18 11.46
N ASP A 361 16.30 0.06 11.62
CA ASP A 361 17.73 0.38 11.71
C ASP A 361 18.37 -0.02 13.06
N ALA A 362 17.56 -0.23 14.09
CA ALA A 362 18.02 -0.64 15.41
C ALA A 362 18.22 -2.17 15.56
N ARG A 363 18.20 -2.92 14.45
CA ARG A 363 18.31 -4.39 14.41
C ARG A 363 19.72 -4.91 14.21
#